data_AF-A0A2V9VFM3-F1
#
_entry.id   AF-A0A2V9VFM3-F1
#
_cell.length_a   1.000
_cell.length_b   1.000
_cell.length_c   1.000
_cell.angle_alpha   90.00
_cell.angle_beta   90.00
_cell.angle_gamma   90.00
#
_symmetry.space_group_name_H-M   'P 1'
#
loop_
_entity.id
_entity.type
_entity.pdbx_description
1 polymer ?
#
loop_
_entity_poly.entity_id
_entity_poly.type
_entity_poly.pdbx_seq_one_letter_code
_entity_poly.pdbx_strand_id
1 'polypeptide(L)'
;MHQCPVPGTIIAGEHRRQTCEVSEVPDVTTILIHPNGLFSEGLRRILSGTPFEPKQVVAASDCVPADLHHSEHELFFIIGGRDTGNAVKEVQAIAQKFQRARIVVIGDRIETKAVMLALEAGASAGARDAG
;
A
#
# COMPACT_ATOMS: atom_id res chain seq x y z
N MET A 1 -26.23 -19.19 32.95
CA MET A 1 -27.69 -19.08 32.74
C MET A 1 -27.99 -17.62 32.48
N HIS A 2 -28.69 -17.37 31.36
CA HIS A 2 -29.07 -16.06 30.83
C HIS A 2 -29.94 -15.27 31.79
N GLN A 3 -29.77 -13.94 31.82
CA GLN A 3 -30.88 -13.04 32.13
C GLN A 3 -30.72 -11.70 31.40
N CYS A 4 -31.55 -11.55 30.37
CA CYS A 4 -31.93 -10.28 29.76
C CYS A 4 -32.75 -9.43 30.73
N PRO A 5 -32.74 -8.11 30.56
CA PRO A 5 -33.93 -7.28 30.79
C PRO A 5 -34.45 -6.69 29.46
N VAL A 6 -35.74 -6.93 29.21
CA VAL A 6 -36.61 -6.29 28.20
C VAL A 6 -37.40 -5.13 28.86
N PRO A 7 -38.27 -4.37 28.16
CA PRO A 7 -38.14 -3.65 26.90
C PRO A 7 -38.57 -2.16 27.07
N GLY A 8 -37.75 -1.21 26.60
CA GLY A 8 -38.14 0.20 26.52
C GLY A 8 -38.58 0.55 25.09
N THR A 9 -39.87 0.74 24.88
CA THR A 9 -40.48 1.21 23.63
C THR A 9 -39.94 2.61 23.26
N ILE A 10 -39.19 2.71 22.17
CA ILE A 10 -38.99 3.95 21.43
C ILE A 10 -39.67 3.76 20.07
N ILE A 11 -40.80 4.44 19.88
CA ILE A 11 -41.44 4.60 18.58
C ILE A 11 -40.79 5.81 17.88
N ALA A 12 -40.63 5.66 16.56
CA ALA A 12 -40.24 6.63 15.54
C ALA A 12 -38.73 6.73 15.22
N GLY A 13 -38.40 6.37 13.98
CA GLY A 13 -37.17 6.79 13.31
C GLY A 13 -36.38 5.63 12.73
N GLU A 14 -36.58 5.37 11.45
CA GLU A 14 -35.78 4.49 10.60
C GLU A 14 -34.29 4.79 10.76
N HIS A 15 -33.55 3.92 11.46
CA HIS A 15 -32.10 3.89 11.34
C HIS A 15 -31.68 2.42 11.28
N ARG A 16 -31.59 1.95 10.05
CA ARG A 16 -30.89 0.71 9.69
C ARG A 16 -29.56 0.74 10.43
N ARG A 17 -29.44 -0.05 11.50
CA ARG A 17 -28.15 -0.31 12.14
C ARG A 17 -27.38 -1.13 11.11
N GLN A 18 -26.69 -0.43 10.22
CA GLN A 18 -25.66 -1.02 9.41
C GLN A 18 -24.56 -1.39 10.40
N THR A 19 -24.61 -2.63 10.87
CA THR A 19 -23.43 -3.29 11.40
C THR A 19 -22.38 -3.12 10.33
N CYS A 20 -21.37 -2.30 10.60
CA CYS A 20 -20.17 -2.26 9.80
C CYS A 20 -19.63 -3.68 9.87
N GLU A 21 -19.90 -4.46 8.83
CA GLU A 21 -19.22 -5.71 8.59
C GLU A 21 -17.74 -5.36 8.70
N VAL A 22 -17.06 -5.97 9.65
CA VAL A 22 -15.61 -5.90 9.73
C VAL A 22 -15.16 -6.53 8.43
N SER A 23 -14.92 -5.69 7.42
CA SER A 23 -14.27 -6.11 6.19
C SER A 23 -12.96 -6.71 6.66
N GLU A 24 -12.83 -8.03 6.59
CA GLU A 24 -11.55 -8.70 6.77
C GLU A 24 -10.59 -7.99 5.83
N VAL A 25 -9.73 -7.15 6.40
CA VAL A 25 -8.72 -6.47 5.61
C VAL A 25 -7.79 -7.59 5.18
N PRO A 26 -7.63 -7.83 3.86
CA PRO A 26 -6.67 -8.82 3.41
C PRO A 26 -5.34 -8.55 4.10
N ASP A 27 -4.67 -9.57 4.63
CA ASP A 27 -3.33 -9.36 5.18
C ASP A 27 -2.42 -8.99 4.01
N VAL A 28 -2.02 -7.72 3.98
CA VAL A 28 -1.19 -7.12 2.95
C VAL A 28 0.25 -7.10 3.46
N THR A 29 1.18 -7.59 2.64
CA THR A 29 2.60 -7.42 2.91
C THR A 29 3.10 -6.23 2.11
N THR A 30 3.36 -5.13 2.82
CA THR A 30 3.86 -3.89 2.22
C THR A 30 5.40 -3.83 2.26
N ILE A 31 6.01 -3.59 1.11
CA ILE A 31 7.45 -3.36 0.95
C ILE A 31 7.68 -1.95 0.42
N LEU A 32 8.54 -1.19 1.10
CA LEU A 32 8.96 0.14 0.68
C LEU A 32 10.35 0.09 0.06
N ILE A 33 10.47 0.54 -1.19
CA ILE A 33 11.71 0.65 -1.95
C ILE A 33 12.03 2.14 -2.12
N HIS A 34 13.02 2.63 -1.39
CA HIS A 34 13.46 4.01 -1.51
C HIS A 34 14.90 4.20 -1.00
N PRO A 35 15.80 4.84 -1.76
CA PRO A 35 17.20 5.01 -1.37
C PRO A 35 17.41 6.07 -0.27
N ASN A 36 16.49 7.02 -0.12
CA ASN A 36 16.55 8.03 0.95
C ASN A 36 15.91 7.52 2.24
N GLY A 37 16.72 7.23 3.25
CA GLY A 37 16.26 6.74 4.54
C GLY A 37 15.37 7.69 5.34
N LEU A 38 15.53 9.02 5.20
CA LEU A 38 14.65 9.99 5.88
C LEU A 38 13.24 9.96 5.31
N PHE A 39 13.12 9.90 3.99
CA PHE A 39 11.83 9.73 3.32
C PHE A 39 11.18 8.41 3.75
N SER A 40 11.94 7.31 3.74
CA SER A 40 11.44 6.00 4.14
C SER A 40 10.94 5.98 5.58
N GLU A 41 11.69 6.61 6.49
CA GLU A 41 11.32 6.74 7.90
C GLU A 41 10.05 7.58 8.08
N GLY A 42 9.95 8.70 7.36
CA GLY A 42 8.76 9.56 7.36
C GLY A 42 7.53 8.79 6.89
N LEU A 43 7.64 8.09 5.76
CA LEU A 43 6.53 7.32 5.22
C LEU A 43 6.14 6.13 6.12
N ARG A 44 7.12 5.45 6.74
CA ARG A 44 6.83 4.38 7.70
C ARG A 44 6.02 4.90 8.89
N ARG A 45 6.34 6.11 9.39
CA ARG A 45 5.57 6.75 10.47
C ARG A 45 4.17 7.14 10.05
N ILE A 46 3.99 7.67 8.84
CA ILE A 46 2.68 8.03 8.29
C ILE A 46 1.78 6.80 8.17
N LEU A 47 2.34 5.68 7.72
CA LEU A 47 1.61 4.43 7.51
C LEU A 47 1.53 3.53 8.74
N SER A 48 2.10 3.95 9.87
CA SER A 48 2.12 3.14 11.09
C SER A 48 0.71 2.89 11.62
N GLY A 49 0.43 1.64 12.00
CA GLY A 49 -0.90 1.23 12.45
C GLY A 49 -1.93 1.08 11.33
N THR A 50 -1.54 1.26 10.07
CA THR A 50 -2.38 0.96 8.91
C THR A 50 -2.08 -0.44 8.36
N PRO A 51 -2.99 -1.04 7.59
CA PRO A 51 -2.73 -2.29 6.87
C PRO A 51 -1.56 -2.21 5.87
N PHE A 52 -1.13 -0.99 5.52
CA PHE A 52 -0.04 -0.73 4.58
C PHE A 52 1.27 -0.36 5.30
N GLU A 53 1.37 -0.59 6.61
CA GLU A 53 2.62 -0.39 7.33
C GLU A 53 3.73 -1.23 6.68
N PRO A 54 4.84 -0.60 6.22
CA PRO A 54 5.91 -1.33 5.55
C PRO A 54 6.54 -2.38 6.49
N LYS A 55 6.35 -3.66 6.19
CA LYS A 55 7.01 -4.78 6.87
C LYS A 55 8.50 -4.85 6.51
N GLN A 56 8.86 -4.33 5.33
CA GLN A 56 10.23 -4.25 4.86
C GLN A 56 10.51 -2.91 4.18
N VAL A 57 11.70 -2.37 4.44
CA VAL A 57 12.23 -1.17 3.78
C VAL A 57 13.57 -1.53 3.15
N VAL A 58 13.72 -1.28 1.85
CA VAL A 58 14.96 -1.54 1.09
C VAL A 58 15.31 -0.33 0.23
N ALA A 59 16.57 -0.24 -0.18
CA ALA A 59 17.04 0.87 -1.01
C ALA A 59 16.74 0.68 -2.52
N ALA A 60 16.62 -0.57 -2.98
CA ALA A 60 16.43 -0.96 -4.38
C ALA A 60 15.74 -2.34 -4.50
N SER A 61 15.20 -2.66 -5.68
CA SER A 61 14.43 -3.90 -5.94
C SER A 61 15.25 -5.18 -5.88
N ASP A 62 16.55 -5.11 -6.15
CA ASP A 62 17.49 -6.24 -6.05
C ASP A 62 17.62 -6.75 -4.60
N CYS A 63 17.41 -5.86 -3.63
CA CYS A 63 17.42 -6.17 -2.21
C CYS A 63 16.13 -6.85 -1.72
N VAL A 64 15.10 -6.97 -2.57
CA VAL A 64 13.84 -7.62 -2.21
C VAL A 64 14.02 -9.15 -2.21
N PRO A 65 13.76 -9.83 -1.08
CA PRO A 65 13.86 -11.28 -0.98
C PRO A 65 13.03 -12.01 -2.04
N ALA A 66 13.58 -13.07 -2.63
CA ALA A 66 12.91 -13.85 -3.67
C ALA A 66 11.88 -14.85 -3.13
N ASP A 67 11.93 -15.18 -1.85
CA ASP A 67 11.00 -16.11 -1.20
C ASP A 67 9.58 -15.55 -1.03
N LEU A 68 9.40 -14.22 -1.16
CA LEU A 68 8.09 -13.54 -1.15
C LEU A 68 7.09 -14.07 -2.19
N HIS A 69 7.53 -14.82 -3.22
CA HIS A 69 6.63 -15.47 -4.19
C HIS A 69 5.65 -16.48 -3.56
N HIS A 70 6.00 -17.05 -2.41
CA HIS A 70 5.19 -18.09 -1.76
C HIS A 70 4.26 -17.54 -0.68
N SER A 71 4.21 -16.23 -0.54
CA SER A 71 3.31 -15.57 0.41
C SER A 71 1.86 -15.70 -0.07
N GLU A 72 0.97 -16.21 0.80
CA GLU A 72 -0.48 -16.17 0.55
C GLU A 72 -1.05 -14.75 0.65
N HIS A 73 -0.27 -13.80 1.16
CA HIS A 73 -0.62 -12.39 1.29
C HIS A 73 -0.50 -11.62 -0.02
N GLU A 74 -1.37 -10.63 -0.20
CA GLU A 74 -1.25 -9.68 -1.30
C GLU A 74 0.00 -8.82 -1.11
N LEU A 75 0.84 -8.73 -2.15
CA LEU A 75 2.07 -7.94 -2.11
C LEU A 75 1.78 -6.52 -2.57
N PHE A 76 2.17 -5.54 -1.74
CA PHE A 76 2.04 -4.12 -2.05
C PHE A 76 3.42 -3.47 -2.00
N PHE A 77 3.85 -2.86 -3.10
CA PHE A 77 5.11 -2.17 -3.21
C PHE A 77 4.90 -0.68 -3.27
N ILE A 78 5.62 0.06 -2.44
CA ILE A 78 5.74 1.50 -2.55
C ILE A 78 7.15 1.77 -3.06
N ILE A 79 7.27 2.33 -4.25
CA ILE A 79 8.54 2.64 -4.88
C ILE A 79 8.63 4.15 -4.95
N GLY A 80 9.70 4.74 -4.45
CA GLY A 80 9.93 6.14 -4.74
C GLY A 80 11.36 6.46 -5.11
N GLY A 81 11.51 7.63 -5.70
CA GLY A 81 12.78 8.11 -6.19
C GLY A 81 12.64 9.51 -6.78
N ARG A 82 13.74 10.25 -6.77
CA ARG A 82 13.80 11.59 -7.38
C ARG A 82 13.93 11.53 -8.90
N ASP A 83 14.45 10.44 -9.43
CA ASP A 83 14.60 10.20 -10.86
C ASP A 83 13.54 9.23 -11.36
N THR A 84 12.68 9.73 -12.24
CA THR A 84 11.65 8.94 -12.93
C THR A 84 12.25 7.74 -13.67
N GLY A 85 13.46 7.89 -14.25
CA GLY A 85 14.12 6.81 -14.98
C GLY A 85 14.46 5.63 -14.08
N ASN A 86 15.03 5.90 -12.90
CA ASN A 86 15.26 4.87 -11.90
C ASN A 86 13.96 4.28 -11.35
N ALA A 87 12.96 5.09 -11.00
CA ALA A 87 11.69 4.56 -10.49
C ALA A 87 11.01 3.59 -11.48
N VAL A 88 11.04 3.91 -12.78
CA VAL A 88 10.50 3.02 -13.84
C VAL A 88 11.26 1.69 -13.91
N LYS A 89 12.60 1.71 -13.79
CA LYS A 89 13.40 0.47 -13.77
C LYS A 89 13.06 -0.40 -12.56
N GLU A 90 12.90 0.20 -11.39
CA GLU A 90 12.50 -0.50 -10.17
C GLU A 90 11.09 -1.11 -10.33
N VAL A 91 10.14 -0.37 -10.90
CA VAL A 91 8.79 -0.87 -11.19
C VAL A 91 8.84 -2.05 -12.14
N GLN A 92 9.58 -1.97 -13.25
CA GLN A 92 9.69 -3.07 -14.21
C GLN A 92 10.30 -4.32 -13.56
N ALA A 93 11.36 -4.16 -12.76
CA ALA A 93 12.01 -5.28 -12.07
C ALA A 93 11.03 -5.97 -11.11
N ILE A 94 10.27 -5.21 -10.33
CA ILE A 94 9.27 -5.74 -9.40
C ILE A 94 8.09 -6.37 -10.14
N ALA A 95 7.56 -5.73 -11.18
CA ALA A 95 6.43 -6.26 -11.96
C ALA A 95 6.78 -7.58 -12.68
N GLN A 96 8.01 -7.70 -13.19
CA GLN A 96 8.50 -8.95 -13.79
C GLN A 96 8.65 -10.07 -12.76
N LYS A 97 9.15 -9.74 -11.57
CA LYS A 97 9.33 -10.70 -10.49
C LYS A 97 7.98 -11.13 -9.92
N PHE A 98 7.11 -10.18 -9.57
CA PHE A 98 5.86 -10.41 -8.84
C PHE A 98 4.63 -10.00 -9.67
N GLN A 99 4.13 -10.90 -10.50
CA GLN A 99 3.03 -10.62 -11.44
C GLN A 99 1.69 -10.21 -10.80
N ARG A 100 1.49 -10.52 -9.51
CA ARG A 100 0.27 -10.16 -8.75
C ARG A 100 0.48 -8.99 -7.79
N ALA A 101 1.65 -8.36 -7.81
CA ALA A 101 1.96 -7.26 -6.93
C ALA A 101 1.19 -6.00 -7.33
N ARG A 102 0.70 -5.27 -6.33
CA ARG A 102 0.25 -3.88 -6.51
C ARG A 102 1.44 -2.98 -6.29
N ILE A 103 1.69 -2.06 -7.22
CA ILE A 103 2.87 -1.19 -7.17
C ILE A 103 2.40 0.27 -7.19
N VAL A 104 2.80 1.05 -6.21
CA VAL A 104 2.54 2.49 -6.14
C VAL A 104 3.85 3.23 -6.23
N VAL A 105 3.90 4.23 -7.12
CA VAL A 105 5.09 5.07 -7.30
C VAL A 105 4.90 6.42 -6.61
N ILE A 106 5.84 6.82 -5.76
CA ILE A 106 5.89 8.15 -5.15
C ILE A 106 7.07 8.93 -5.72
N GLY A 107 6.80 10.10 -6.29
CA GLY A 107 7.83 10.93 -6.92
C GLY A 107 7.70 12.40 -6.55
N ASP A 108 8.85 13.06 -6.41
CA ASP A 108 9.00 14.50 -6.09
C ASP A 108 8.41 15.39 -7.20
N ARG A 109 8.57 14.97 -8.46
CA ARG A 109 7.96 15.62 -9.63
C ARG A 109 7.19 14.59 -10.44
N ILE A 110 5.90 14.46 -10.19
CA ILE A 110 5.04 13.79 -11.17
C ILE A 110 4.72 14.79 -12.27
N GLU A 111 5.50 14.76 -13.33
CA GLU A 111 5.02 15.14 -14.65
C GLU A 111 4.08 14.05 -15.16
N THR A 112 3.04 14.41 -15.92
CA THR A 112 2.07 13.43 -16.46
C THR A 112 2.77 12.29 -17.22
N LYS A 113 3.88 12.60 -17.89
CA LYS A 113 4.75 11.63 -18.58
C LYS A 113 5.38 10.61 -17.62
N ALA A 114 5.75 11.03 -16.40
CA ALA A 114 6.34 10.14 -15.39
C ALA A 114 5.32 9.13 -14.87
N VAL A 115 4.08 9.56 -14.61
CA VAL A 115 3.00 8.63 -14.24
C VAL A 115 2.66 7.68 -15.37
N MET A 116 2.57 8.18 -16.61
CA MET A 116 2.33 7.31 -17.77
C MET A 116 3.40 6.23 -17.91
N LEU A 117 4.68 6.60 -17.83
CA LEU A 117 5.78 5.64 -17.91
C LEU A 117 5.77 4.63 -16.75
N ALA A 118 5.40 5.05 -15.55
CA ALA A 118 5.26 4.14 -14.40
C ALA A 118 4.11 3.16 -14.60
N LEU A 119 2.95 3.62 -15.08
CA LEU A 119 1.80 2.76 -15.37
C LEU A 119 2.11 1.76 -16.48
N GLU A 120 2.74 2.21 -17.58
CA GLU A 120 3.21 1.35 -18.68
C GLU A 120 4.24 0.30 -18.20
N ALA A 121 5.02 0.62 -17.18
CA ALA A 121 5.97 -0.29 -16.55
C ALA A 121 5.33 -1.32 -15.61
N GLY A 122 4.03 -1.22 -15.31
CA GLY A 122 3.31 -2.13 -14.43
C GLY A 122 2.92 -1.54 -13.08
N ALA A 123 3.05 -0.23 -12.87
CA ALA A 123 2.51 0.41 -11.67
C ALA A 123 0.98 0.40 -11.66
N SER A 124 0.40 0.24 -10.48
CA SER A 124 -1.04 0.30 -10.24
C SER A 124 -1.53 1.74 -10.00
N ALA A 125 -0.69 2.60 -9.43
CA ALA A 125 -0.99 4.02 -9.20
C ALA A 125 0.29 4.87 -9.00
N GLY A 126 0.16 6.19 -9.06
CA GLY A 126 1.24 7.14 -8.75
C GLY A 126 0.78 8.33 -7.92
N ALA A 127 1.61 8.79 -6.98
CA ALA A 127 1.33 9.91 -6.09
C ALA A 127 2.50 10.91 -6.00
N ARG A 128 2.19 12.21 -5.96
CA ARG A 128 3.18 13.27 -5.82
C ARG A 128 3.63 13.34 -4.37
N ASP A 129 4.93 13.47 -4.14
CA ASP A 129 5.44 13.92 -2.85
C ASP A 129 5.12 15.41 -2.69
N ALA A 130 4.53 15.78 -1.57
CA ALA A 130 4.25 17.17 -1.23
C ALA A 130 5.43 17.71 -0.43
N GLY A 131 6.56 17.93 -1.11
CA GLY A 131 7.73 18.62 -0.54
C GLY A 131 7.43 20.07 -0.20
#